data_AF-A0A954KAN5-F1
#
_entry.id   AF-A0A954KAN5-F1
#
_cell.length_a   1.000
_cell.length_b   1.000
_cell.length_c   1.000
_cell.angle_alpha   90.00
_cell.angle_beta   90.00
_cell.angle_gamma   90.00
#
_symmetry.space_group_name_H-M   'P 1'
#
loop_
_entity.id
_entity.type
_entity.pdbx_description
1 polymer ?
#
loop_
_entity_poly.entity_id
_entity_poly.type
_entity_poly.pdbx_seq_one_letter_code
_entity_poly.pdbx_strand_id
1 'polypeptide(L)'
;MRRYLFQLLILFMSVVCSENLYSAEPLWNDFVQSPWFAEQYQYLKPGPEVRAIIVAPRPERIKPERINRVVLFATPNGNTMEQTLGCELKEGRDWHFNIQHIAAQHRQWQSLNERENLILVCLDAKGLSWPGWRARHPDNPRLIRDVIAEILKQIPLKDPRLTLACHSGGG
;
A
#
# COMPACT_ATOMS: atom_id res chain seq x y z
N MET A 1 -21.15 11.93 75.38
CA MET A 1 -21.01 10.52 74.94
C MET A 1 -22.05 10.29 73.83
N ARG A 2 -21.71 10.48 72.56
CA ARG A 2 -21.13 9.50 71.60
C ARG A 2 -22.22 8.60 70.98
N ARG A 3 -22.24 8.55 69.62
CA ARG A 3 -22.96 7.63 68.71
C ARG A 3 -24.38 8.11 68.34
N TYR A 4 -24.83 8.26 67.08
CA TYR A 4 -24.59 7.56 65.81
C TYR A 4 -24.83 8.58 64.66
N LEU A 5 -23.88 8.92 63.78
CA LEU A 5 -23.36 8.18 62.62
C LEU A 5 -24.44 7.63 61.67
N PHE A 6 -24.98 8.48 60.78
CA PHE A 6 -25.52 8.09 59.48
C PHE A 6 -25.22 9.20 58.46
N GLN A 7 -23.96 9.30 58.07
CA GLN A 7 -23.58 10.03 56.86
C GLN A 7 -23.75 9.06 55.68
N LEU A 8 -24.72 9.35 54.81
CA LEU A 8 -24.82 8.75 53.49
C LEU A 8 -23.55 9.11 52.71
N LEU A 9 -22.62 8.16 52.62
CA LEU A 9 -21.49 8.24 51.69
C LEU A 9 -21.97 7.71 50.34
N ILE A 10 -22.51 8.59 49.50
CA ILE A 10 -22.77 8.27 48.09
C ILE A 10 -21.40 8.22 47.40
N LEU A 11 -20.86 7.01 47.28
CA LEU A 11 -19.66 6.74 46.51
C LEU A 11 -20.06 6.80 45.02
N PHE A 12 -19.96 7.98 44.41
CA PHE A 12 -20.02 8.13 42.96
C PHE A 12 -18.77 7.48 42.36
N MET A 13 -18.86 6.19 42.06
CA MET A 13 -17.84 5.52 41.27
C MET A 13 -18.01 5.99 39.82
N SER A 14 -17.30 7.07 39.45
CA SER A 14 -17.12 7.44 38.07
C SER A 14 -16.32 6.33 37.39
N VAL A 15 -17.02 5.39 36.76
CA VAL A 15 -16.45 4.56 35.71
C VAL A 15 -16.06 5.53 34.60
N VAL A 16 -14.81 5.99 34.62
CA VAL A 16 -14.19 6.60 33.46
C VAL A 16 -14.01 5.46 32.46
N CYS A 17 -15.03 5.24 31.63
CA CYS A 17 -14.83 4.58 30.35
C CYS A 17 -13.86 5.46 29.57
N SER A 18 -12.56 5.24 29.75
CA SER A 18 -11.56 5.65 28.78
C SER A 18 -11.80 4.79 27.55
N GLU A 19 -12.79 5.18 26.74
CA GLU A 19 -12.71 4.89 25.32
C GLU A 19 -11.42 5.55 24.86
N ASN A 20 -10.38 4.73 24.69
CA ASN A 20 -9.26 5.11 23.85
C ASN A 20 -9.84 5.27 22.45
N LEU A 21 -10.43 6.44 22.18
CA LEU A 21 -10.59 6.98 20.84
C LEU A 21 -9.19 7.24 20.31
N TYR A 22 -8.48 6.15 19.99
CA TYR A 22 -7.27 6.22 19.20
C TYR A 22 -7.75 6.70 17.83
N SER A 23 -7.72 8.02 17.63
CA SER A 23 -7.95 8.59 16.31
C SER A 23 -6.97 7.88 15.38
N ALA A 24 -7.48 7.14 14.41
CA ALA A 24 -6.64 6.42 13.47
C ALA A 24 -5.67 7.40 12.86
N GLU A 25 -4.38 7.05 12.78
CA GLU A 25 -3.39 7.99 12.26
C GLU A 25 -3.83 8.49 10.87
N PRO A 26 -3.61 9.79 10.59
CA PRO A 26 -4.00 10.34 9.31
C PRO A 26 -3.30 9.57 8.19
N LEU A 27 -4.00 9.37 7.07
CA LEU A 27 -3.41 8.78 5.87
C LEU A 27 -2.14 9.54 5.46
N TRP A 28 -1.27 8.87 4.70
CA TRP A 28 -0.17 9.58 4.04
C TRP A 28 -0.73 10.63 3.08
N ASN A 29 0.04 11.70 2.87
CA ASN A 29 -0.37 12.81 2.00
C ASN A 29 -0.76 12.28 0.62
N ASP A 30 -1.92 12.69 0.12
CA ASP A 30 -2.50 12.29 -1.17
C ASP A 30 -2.88 10.80 -1.30
N PHE A 31 -2.75 10.01 -0.24
CA PHE A 31 -3.27 8.64 -0.19
C PHE A 31 -4.75 8.64 0.18
N VAL A 32 -5.46 7.66 -0.36
CA VAL A 32 -6.85 7.37 -0.02
C VAL A 32 -6.95 6.02 0.68
N GLN A 33 -7.89 5.91 1.62
CA GLN A 33 -8.16 4.65 2.29
C GLN A 33 -8.80 3.65 1.31
N SER A 34 -8.31 2.41 1.34
CA SER A 34 -8.96 1.32 0.62
C SER A 34 -10.33 1.01 1.25
N PRO A 35 -11.42 0.96 0.47
CA PRO A 35 -12.73 0.60 1.01
C PRO A 35 -12.88 -0.91 1.29
N TRP A 36 -11.92 -1.73 0.85
CA TRP A 36 -12.00 -3.20 0.96
C TRP A 36 -11.03 -3.78 1.98
N PHE A 37 -9.91 -3.12 2.25
CA PHE A 37 -8.82 -3.65 3.07
C PHE A 37 -8.27 -2.57 4.02
N ALA A 38 -7.64 -3.00 5.12
CA ALA A 38 -6.99 -2.11 6.10
C ALA A 38 -5.64 -1.58 5.59
N GLU A 39 -5.69 -0.89 4.45
CA GLU A 39 -4.57 -0.34 3.70
C GLU A 39 -4.97 1.01 3.06
N GLN A 40 -4.00 1.67 2.46
CA GLN A 40 -4.17 2.92 1.73
C GLN A 40 -3.50 2.79 0.36
N TYR A 41 -3.94 3.59 -0.60
CA TYR A 41 -3.35 3.59 -1.93
C TYR A 41 -3.28 4.99 -2.54
N GLN A 42 -2.41 5.14 -3.53
CA GLN A 42 -2.26 6.36 -4.32
C GLN A 42 -1.95 5.99 -5.77
N TYR A 43 -2.64 6.65 -6.71
CA TYR A 43 -2.30 6.58 -8.14
C TYR A 43 -1.32 7.67 -8.52
N LEU A 44 -0.36 7.34 -9.39
CA LEU A 44 0.71 8.24 -9.82
C LEU A 44 0.94 8.14 -11.32
N LYS A 45 1.49 9.23 -11.88
CA LYS A 45 2.11 9.28 -13.20
C LYS A 45 3.57 9.69 -13.01
N PRO A 46 4.44 8.76 -12.58
CA PRO A 46 5.79 9.09 -12.10
C PRO A 46 6.78 9.43 -13.23
N GLY A 47 6.37 9.33 -14.50
CA GLY A 47 7.20 9.68 -15.63
C GLY A 47 6.48 9.52 -16.97
N PRO A 48 7.19 9.77 -18.09
CA PRO A 48 6.61 9.71 -19.43
C PRO A 48 6.00 8.35 -19.72
N GLU A 49 4.70 8.33 -20.02
CA GLU A 49 3.96 7.14 -20.43
C GLU A 49 3.95 5.99 -19.40
N VAL A 50 4.26 6.28 -18.13
CA VAL A 50 4.22 5.31 -17.02
C VAL A 50 3.12 5.71 -16.05
N ARG A 51 2.38 4.71 -15.58
CA ARG A 51 1.43 4.87 -14.48
C ARG A 51 1.80 3.90 -13.36
N ALA A 52 1.52 4.29 -12.13
CA ALA A 52 1.77 3.44 -10.97
C ALA A 52 0.62 3.56 -9.96
N ILE A 53 0.43 2.50 -9.19
CA ILE A 53 -0.35 2.52 -7.96
C ILE A 53 0.52 2.04 -6.81
N ILE A 54 0.61 2.85 -5.76
CA ILE A 54 1.22 2.48 -4.49
C ILE A 54 0.13 1.90 -3.60
N VAL A 55 0.37 0.73 -3.02
CA VAL A 55 -0.47 0.08 -2.01
C VAL A 55 0.37 -0.09 -0.75
N ALA A 56 -0.09 0.52 0.34
CA ALA A 56 0.64 0.60 1.60
C ALA A 56 -0.26 0.25 2.79
N PRO A 57 0.28 -0.33 3.88
CA PRO A 57 -0.45 -0.41 5.14
C PRO A 57 -0.92 0.98 5.60
N ARG A 58 -2.00 1.00 6.38
CA ARG A 58 -2.37 2.18 7.16
C ARG A 58 -1.20 2.63 8.06
N PRO A 59 -0.99 3.94 8.30
CA PRO A 59 0.19 4.42 9.03
C PRO A 59 0.35 3.81 10.43
N GLU A 60 -0.75 3.58 11.15
CA GLU A 60 -0.75 2.92 12.46
C GLU A 60 -0.22 1.47 12.45
N ARG A 61 -0.17 0.82 11.27
CA ARG A 61 0.39 -0.52 11.07
C ARG A 61 1.87 -0.51 10.73
N ILE A 62 2.45 0.64 10.41
CA ILE A 62 3.89 0.80 10.18
C ILE A 62 4.61 0.74 11.52
N LYS A 63 5.65 -0.07 11.60
CA LYS A 63 6.42 -0.31 12.82
C LYS A 63 7.86 0.15 12.66
N PRO A 64 8.34 1.14 13.43
CA PRO A 64 9.69 1.71 13.28
C PRO A 64 10.83 0.69 13.38
N GLU A 65 10.63 -0.40 14.12
CA GLU A 65 11.60 -1.48 14.31
C GLU A 65 11.69 -2.45 13.12
N ARG A 66 10.73 -2.41 12.19
CA ARG A 66 10.70 -3.28 11.01
C ARG A 66 11.49 -2.68 9.87
N ILE A 67 12.03 -3.57 9.03
CA ILE A 67 12.74 -3.16 7.81
C ILE A 67 11.73 -2.61 6.81
N ASN A 68 11.95 -1.39 6.31
CA ASN A 68 11.13 -0.84 5.25
C ASN A 68 11.51 -1.50 3.91
N ARG A 69 10.51 -2.00 3.16
CA ARG A 69 10.72 -2.56 1.83
C ARG A 69 9.68 -2.02 0.84
N VAL A 70 10.16 -1.56 -0.29
CA VAL A 70 9.33 -1.15 -1.43
C VAL A 70 9.54 -2.14 -2.56
N VAL A 71 8.47 -2.82 -2.97
CA VAL A 71 8.47 -3.75 -4.09
C VAL A 71 7.87 -3.04 -5.31
N LEU A 72 8.69 -2.77 -6.31
CA LEU A 72 8.27 -2.30 -7.62
C LEU A 72 7.96 -3.53 -8.49
N PHE A 73 6.70 -3.70 -8.87
CA PHE A 73 6.22 -4.79 -9.69
C PHE A 73 5.82 -4.29 -11.09
N ALA A 74 6.61 -4.64 -12.11
CA ALA A 74 6.30 -4.32 -13.50
C ALA A 74 5.28 -5.31 -14.07
N THR A 75 4.18 -4.80 -14.63
CA THR A 75 3.09 -5.63 -15.16
C THR A 75 3.51 -6.50 -16.36
N PRO A 76 2.87 -7.66 -16.56
CA PRO A 76 3.04 -8.45 -17.76
C PRO A 76 2.48 -7.73 -19.01
N ASN A 77 2.95 -8.17 -20.19
CA ASN A 77 2.45 -7.65 -21.46
C ASN A 77 0.93 -7.85 -21.58
N GLY A 78 0.23 -6.82 -22.03
CA GLY A 78 -1.23 -6.86 -22.23
C GLY A 78 -2.06 -6.55 -20.99
N ASN A 79 -1.44 -6.37 -19.81
CA ASN A 79 -2.15 -6.10 -18.57
C ASN A 79 -1.96 -4.66 -18.08
N THR A 80 -3.04 -4.05 -17.60
CA THR A 80 -2.96 -2.84 -16.77
C THR A 80 -2.55 -3.18 -15.33
N MET A 81 -2.18 -2.16 -14.55
CA MET A 81 -1.92 -2.32 -13.13
C MET A 81 -3.15 -2.83 -12.37
N GLU A 82 -4.36 -2.37 -12.71
CA GLU A 82 -5.59 -2.77 -12.03
C GLU A 82 -5.92 -4.25 -12.30
N GLN A 83 -5.78 -4.69 -13.55
CA GLN A 83 -5.90 -6.12 -13.91
C GLN A 83 -4.85 -6.95 -13.17
N THR A 84 -3.62 -6.45 -13.04
CA THR A 84 -2.52 -7.16 -12.37
C THR A 84 -2.69 -7.23 -10.85
N LEU A 85 -3.15 -6.15 -10.21
CA LEU A 85 -3.55 -6.15 -8.79
C LEU A 85 -4.58 -7.26 -8.52
N GLY A 86 -5.50 -7.43 -9.47
CA GLY A 86 -6.51 -8.47 -9.46
C GLY A 86 -7.66 -8.18 -8.51
N CYS A 87 -8.77 -8.86 -8.76
CA CYS A 87 -9.91 -8.88 -7.87
C CYS A 87 -10.74 -10.14 -8.14
N GLU A 88 -11.73 -10.40 -7.29
CA GLU A 88 -12.70 -11.46 -7.51
C GLU A 88 -13.34 -11.34 -8.91
N LEU A 89 -13.39 -12.44 -9.65
CA LEU A 89 -14.02 -12.48 -10.96
C LEU A 89 -15.54 -12.39 -10.80
N LYS A 90 -16.17 -11.51 -11.59
CA LYS A 90 -17.62 -11.38 -11.70
C LYS A 90 -18.04 -11.57 -13.15
N GLU A 91 -19.29 -11.93 -13.38
CA GLU A 91 -19.83 -12.06 -14.73
C GLU A 91 -19.63 -10.76 -15.52
N GLY A 92 -19.17 -10.88 -16.77
CA GLY A 92 -18.86 -9.74 -17.64
C GLY A 92 -17.55 -8.99 -17.33
N ARG A 93 -16.81 -9.37 -16.28
CA ARG A 93 -15.50 -8.78 -15.97
C ARG A 93 -14.42 -9.38 -16.87
N ASP A 94 -13.49 -8.52 -17.30
CA ASP A 94 -12.30 -8.94 -18.02
C ASP A 94 -11.52 -9.99 -17.23
N TRP A 95 -11.25 -11.13 -17.86
CA TRP A 95 -10.55 -12.28 -17.27
C TRP A 95 -9.14 -11.94 -16.77
N HIS A 96 -8.51 -10.89 -17.30
CA HIS A 96 -7.19 -10.45 -16.86
C HIS A 96 -7.13 -10.10 -15.36
N PHE A 97 -8.26 -9.69 -14.77
CA PHE A 97 -8.36 -9.44 -13.32
C PHE A 97 -8.23 -10.69 -12.46
N ASN A 98 -8.34 -11.89 -13.06
CA ASN A 98 -8.30 -13.16 -12.35
C ASN A 98 -7.02 -13.98 -12.60
N ILE A 99 -5.95 -13.34 -13.09
CA ILE A 99 -4.68 -14.03 -13.39
C ILE A 99 -3.66 -13.80 -12.27
N GLN A 100 -3.24 -12.55 -12.07
CA GLN A 100 -2.01 -12.24 -11.33
C GLN A 100 -2.27 -12.08 -9.83
N HIS A 101 -3.34 -11.38 -9.43
CA HIS A 101 -3.70 -11.18 -8.02
C HIS A 101 -2.54 -10.66 -7.14
N ILE A 102 -1.67 -9.79 -7.67
CA ILE A 102 -0.46 -9.38 -6.95
C ILE A 102 -0.79 -8.64 -5.63
N ALA A 103 -1.95 -7.99 -5.54
CA ALA A 103 -2.41 -7.38 -4.30
C ALA A 103 -2.71 -8.43 -3.22
N ALA A 104 -3.35 -9.55 -3.58
CA ALA A 104 -3.62 -10.64 -2.65
C ALA A 104 -2.32 -11.34 -2.24
N GLN A 105 -1.41 -11.59 -3.19
CA GLN A 105 -0.09 -12.14 -2.90
C GLN A 105 0.72 -11.23 -1.96
N HIS A 106 0.68 -9.92 -2.18
CA HIS A 106 1.32 -8.92 -1.32
C HIS A 106 0.79 -8.97 0.12
N ARG A 107 -0.54 -9.00 0.30
CA ARG A 107 -1.17 -9.11 1.63
C ARG A 107 -0.82 -10.44 2.31
N GLN A 108 -0.78 -11.53 1.55
CA GLN A 108 -0.34 -12.83 2.07
C GLN A 108 1.15 -12.80 2.46
N TRP A 109 2.00 -12.10 1.71
CA TRP A 109 3.40 -11.93 2.10
C TRP A 109 3.54 -11.10 3.38
N GLN A 110 2.73 -10.05 3.55
CA GLN A 110 2.70 -9.27 4.80
C GLN A 110 2.30 -10.10 6.01
N SER A 111 1.36 -11.04 5.87
CA SER A 111 0.94 -11.90 6.99
C SER A 111 2.00 -12.94 7.36
N LEU A 112 2.80 -13.38 6.40
CA LEU A 112 3.88 -14.36 6.62
C LEU A 112 5.21 -13.70 7.03
N ASN A 113 5.43 -12.43 6.68
CA ASN A 113 6.66 -11.70 6.93
C ASN A 113 6.43 -10.48 7.82
N GLU A 114 6.33 -10.71 9.11
CA GLU A 114 6.11 -9.66 10.12
C GLU A 114 7.36 -8.81 10.41
N ARG A 115 8.49 -9.07 9.75
CA ARG A 115 9.75 -8.35 9.97
C ARG A 115 9.87 -7.07 9.14
N GLU A 116 8.97 -6.88 8.17
CA GLU A 116 9.07 -5.81 7.20
C GLU A 116 7.81 -4.92 7.19
N ASN A 117 8.01 -3.61 6.99
CA ASN A 117 6.97 -2.71 6.51
C ASN A 117 7.00 -2.78 4.99
N LEU A 118 6.13 -3.61 4.43
CA LEU A 118 6.11 -3.88 3.00
C LEU A 118 5.15 -2.96 2.26
N ILE A 119 5.65 -2.30 1.22
CA ILE A 119 4.89 -1.46 0.30
C ILE A 119 4.94 -2.11 -1.09
N LEU A 120 3.79 -2.24 -1.74
CA LEU A 120 3.70 -2.66 -3.14
C LEU A 120 3.53 -1.44 -4.03
N VAL A 121 4.24 -1.42 -5.14
CA VAL A 121 4.02 -0.48 -6.23
C VAL A 121 3.83 -1.29 -7.51
N CYS A 122 2.66 -1.23 -8.12
CA CYS A 122 2.37 -1.91 -9.39
C CYS A 122 2.43 -0.88 -10.52
N LEU A 123 3.22 -1.16 -11.57
CA LEU A 123 3.49 -0.21 -12.65
C LEU A 123 3.15 -0.78 -14.02
N ASP A 124 2.44 0.01 -14.82
CA ASP A 124 2.27 -0.24 -16.25
C ASP A 124 2.84 0.88 -17.11
N ALA A 125 3.16 0.53 -18.36
CA ALA A 125 3.61 1.45 -19.38
C ALA A 125 2.58 1.55 -20.50
N LYS A 126 2.52 2.69 -21.17
CA LYS A 126 1.64 2.90 -22.33
C LYS A 126 1.93 1.88 -23.43
N GLY A 127 0.85 1.32 -23.97
CA GLY A 127 0.90 0.20 -24.90
C GLY A 127 1.01 -1.16 -24.21
N LEU A 128 0.92 -1.21 -22.87
CA LEU A 128 0.89 -2.42 -22.05
C LEU A 128 2.07 -3.36 -22.36
N SER A 129 3.25 -2.78 -22.60
CA SER A 129 4.45 -3.52 -22.92
C SER A 129 5.69 -2.72 -22.51
N TRP A 130 6.40 -3.20 -21.49
CA TRP A 130 7.66 -2.62 -21.04
C TRP A 130 8.78 -2.70 -22.10
N PRO A 131 8.96 -3.81 -22.85
CA PRO A 131 9.93 -3.87 -23.94
C PRO A 131 9.58 -2.89 -25.06
N GLY A 132 8.28 -2.79 -25.39
CA GLY A 132 7.80 -1.80 -26.35
C GLY A 132 8.04 -0.37 -25.90
N TRP A 133 7.81 -0.06 -24.62
CA TRP A 133 8.12 1.25 -24.05
C TRP A 133 9.62 1.53 -24.08
N ARG A 134 10.47 0.58 -23.66
CA ARG A 134 11.95 0.72 -23.70
C ARG A 134 12.47 0.97 -25.12
N ALA A 135 11.92 0.27 -26.12
CA ALA A 135 12.31 0.45 -27.51
C ALA A 135 12.00 1.85 -28.05
N ARG A 136 10.94 2.51 -27.55
CA ARG A 136 10.56 3.88 -27.96
C ARG A 136 11.26 4.99 -27.18
N HIS A 137 11.95 4.66 -26.10
CA HIS A 137 12.64 5.62 -25.23
C HIS A 137 14.14 5.29 -25.18
N PRO A 138 14.97 5.86 -26.08
CA PRO A 138 16.41 5.57 -26.11
C PRO A 138 17.15 5.91 -24.80
N ASP A 139 16.63 6.87 -24.03
CA ASP A 139 17.11 7.29 -22.72
C ASP A 139 16.46 6.52 -21.55
N ASN A 140 15.84 5.37 -21.82
CA ASN A 140 15.13 4.56 -20.82
C ASN A 140 15.90 4.32 -19.50
N PRO A 141 17.24 4.12 -19.44
CA PRO A 141 17.90 3.91 -18.16
C PRO A 141 17.81 5.13 -17.24
N ARG A 142 17.82 6.34 -17.80
CA ARG A 142 17.62 7.58 -17.04
C ARG A 142 16.16 7.70 -16.61
N LEU A 143 15.23 7.53 -17.55
CA LEU A 143 13.79 7.63 -17.27
C LEU A 143 13.33 6.64 -16.19
N ILE A 144 13.86 5.41 -16.19
CA ILE A 144 13.55 4.40 -15.15
C ILE A 144 14.03 4.87 -13.78
N ARG A 145 15.23 5.46 -13.68
CA ARG A 145 15.73 6.02 -12.41
C ARG A 145 14.87 7.18 -11.93
N ASP A 146 14.48 8.06 -12.85
CA ASP A 146 13.64 9.21 -12.53
C ASP A 146 12.24 8.75 -12.06
N VAL A 147 11.63 7.77 -12.74
CA VAL A 147 10.37 7.13 -12.31
C VAL A 147 10.47 6.54 -10.91
N ILE A 148 11.54 5.79 -10.62
CA ILE A 148 11.74 5.19 -9.29
C ILE A 148 11.90 6.30 -8.23
N ALA A 149 12.66 7.36 -8.53
CA ALA A 149 12.85 8.48 -7.63
C ALA A 149 11.53 9.20 -7.33
N GLU A 150 10.69 9.46 -8.34
CA GLU A 150 9.38 10.08 -8.15
C GLU A 150 8.44 9.23 -7.29
N ILE A 151 8.46 7.90 -7.47
CA ILE A 151 7.67 6.98 -6.62
C ILE A 151 8.14 7.05 -5.17
N LEU A 152 9.46 6.99 -4.93
CA LEU A 152 10.01 6.96 -3.58
C LEU A 152 9.75 8.26 -2.80
N LYS A 153 9.61 9.41 -3.48
CA LYS A 153 9.21 10.68 -2.84
C LYS A 153 7.83 10.62 -2.18
N GLN A 154 6.95 9.75 -2.66
CA GLN A 154 5.59 9.59 -2.14
C GLN A 154 5.51 8.63 -0.96
N ILE A 155 6.59 7.92 -0.64
CA ILE A 155 6.63 6.90 0.41
C ILE A 155 7.40 7.47 1.60
N PRO A 156 6.74 7.89 2.70
CA PRO A 156 7.37 8.55 3.84
C PRO A 156 8.07 7.55 4.78
N LEU A 157 8.78 6.57 4.22
CA LEU A 157 9.56 5.58 4.95
C LEU A 157 11.05 5.92 4.84
N LYS A 158 11.78 5.81 5.95
CA LYS A 158 13.23 6.00 5.97
C LYS A 158 13.93 4.78 5.35
N ASP A 159 14.91 5.06 4.50
CA ASP A 159 15.86 4.08 3.93
C ASP A 159 15.23 2.75 3.47
N PRO A 160 14.19 2.77 2.61
CA PRO A 160 13.54 1.54 2.17
C PRO A 160 14.48 0.68 1.32
N ARG A 161 14.51 -0.63 1.59
CA ARG A 161 15.11 -1.61 0.69
C ARG A 161 14.25 -1.71 -0.56
N LEU A 162 14.85 -1.48 -1.71
CA LEU A 162 14.17 -1.60 -3.00
C LEU A 162 14.24 -3.04 -3.51
N THR A 163 13.10 -3.59 -3.90
CA THR A 163 12.99 -4.86 -4.63
C THR A 163 12.36 -4.61 -5.99
N LEU A 164 13.02 -5.02 -7.06
CA LEU A 164 12.45 -5.05 -8.40
C LEU A 164 11.89 -6.44 -8.67
N ALA A 165 10.62 -6.50 -9.05
CA ALA A 165 9.90 -7.73 -9.39
C ALA A 165 9.08 -7.51 -10.66
N CYS A 166 8.72 -8.61 -11.33
CA CYS A 166 7.96 -8.55 -12.57
C CYS A 166 7.31 -9.90 -12.87
N HIS A 167 6.48 -9.90 -13.91
CA HIS A 167 6.05 -11.13 -14.57
C HIS A 167 6.13 -10.96 -16.10
N SER A 168 6.57 -12.01 -16.80
CA SER A 168 6.65 -12.05 -18.27
C SER A 168 7.38 -10.83 -18.85
N GLY A 169 6.78 -10.11 -19.80
CA GLY A 169 7.36 -8.93 -20.42
C GLY A 169 7.67 -7.75 -19.48
N GLY A 170 7.28 -7.81 -18.20
CA GLY A 170 7.71 -6.81 -17.23
C GLY A 170 9.19 -6.89 -16.84
N GLY A 171 9.87 -8.02 -17.11
CA GLY A 171 11.31 -8.21 -16.87
C GLY A 171 12.19 -7.67 -18.00
#